data_AF-A6HND0-F1
#
_entry.id   AF-A6HND0-F1
#
_cell.length_a   1.000
_cell.length_b   1.000
_cell.length_c   1.000
_cell.angle_alpha   90.00
_cell.angle_beta   90.00
_cell.angle_gamma   90.00
#
_symmetry.space_group_name_H-M   'P 1'
#
loop_
_entity.id
_entity.type
_entity.pdbx_description
1 polymer ?
#
loop_
_entity_poly.entity_id
_entity_poly.type
_entity_poly.pdbx_seq_one_letter_code
_entity_poly.pdbx_strand_id
1 'polypeptide(L)'
;MSHVRGLGLPGCLALAALASLVHSQHVFLAPQQALSLLQRVRRANSGFLEELRKGNLERECVEEQCSYEEAFEALESPQDTDVFWAKYTVCDSVRKPRETFMDCLEGRCAMDLGLNYHGNVSVTHTGIECQLWRSRYPHRPDINSTTHPGADLKENFCRNPDSSTSGPWCYTTDPTVRREECSIPVCGQEGRTTVKMTPRSRGSKENLSPPLGECLLERGRLYQGNLAVTTLGSPCLAWDSLPTKTLSKYQNFDPEVKLVQNFCRNPDRDEEGAWCFVAQQPGFEYCSLNYCDEAVGEENHDGDESIAGRTTDAEFHTFFDERTFGLGEADCGLRPLFEKKSLTDKTEKELLDSYIDGRIVEGWDAEKGIAPWQVMLFRKSPQELLCGASLISDRWVLTAAHCILYPPWDKNFTENDLLVRIGKHSRTRYERNVEKISMLEKIYIHPRYNWRENLDRDIALLKLKKPVPFSDYIHPVCLPDKQTVTSLLQAGYKGRVTGWGNLRETWTTNINEIQPSVLQVVNLPIVERPVCKASTRIRITDNMFCAGFKVNDTKRGDACEGDSGGPFVMKSPYNHRWYQMGIVSWGEGCDRNGKYGFYTHVFRLKRWMQKVIDQHR
;
A
#
# COMPACT_ATOMS: atom_id res chain seq x y z
N MET A 1 46.43 -51.79 88.99
CA MET A 1 47.83 -51.40 88.70
C MET A 1 47.79 -50.69 87.35
N SER A 2 47.65 -49.36 87.36
CA SER A 2 48.71 -48.33 87.33
C SER A 2 48.98 -47.82 85.91
N HIS A 3 48.64 -46.52 85.70
CA HIS A 3 49.31 -45.46 84.92
C HIS A 3 49.79 -45.70 83.46
N VAL A 4 49.86 -44.76 82.50
CA VAL A 4 49.39 -43.37 82.23
C VAL A 4 49.77 -43.03 80.77
N ARG A 5 48.92 -42.24 80.10
CA ARG A 5 49.10 -41.27 78.97
C ARG A 5 50.03 -41.55 77.76
N GLY A 6 49.47 -41.24 76.58
CA GLY A 6 50.19 -40.72 75.41
C GLY A 6 49.26 -40.34 74.25
N LEU A 7 49.10 -39.04 74.00
CA LEU A 7 48.34 -38.41 72.90
C LEU A 7 48.96 -38.69 71.50
N GLY A 8 48.14 -38.69 70.45
CA GLY A 8 48.59 -38.55 69.06
C GLY A 8 47.43 -38.42 68.05
N LEU A 9 47.19 -37.19 67.55
CA LEU A 9 46.12 -36.81 66.62
C LEU A 9 46.28 -37.41 65.20
N PRO A 10 45.18 -37.82 64.54
CA PRO A 10 45.04 -37.75 63.08
C PRO A 10 43.85 -36.86 62.72
N GLY A 11 43.95 -35.55 63.00
CA GLY A 11 42.89 -34.57 62.71
C GLY A 11 43.36 -33.25 62.09
N CYS A 12 44.67 -32.99 62.03
CA CYS A 12 45.22 -31.70 61.59
C CYS A 12 45.73 -31.67 60.13
N LEU A 13 45.82 -32.81 59.44
CA LEU A 13 46.30 -32.83 58.04
C LEU A 13 45.18 -32.60 57.00
N ALA A 14 43.92 -32.86 57.36
CA ALA A 14 42.78 -32.63 56.45
C ALA A 14 42.31 -31.17 56.41
N LEU A 15 42.52 -30.40 57.49
CA LEU A 15 42.15 -28.98 57.55
C LEU A 15 43.22 -28.05 56.93
N ALA A 16 44.48 -28.48 56.88
CA ALA A 16 45.55 -27.70 56.24
C ALA A 16 45.44 -27.68 54.71
N ALA A 17 45.00 -28.78 54.09
CA ALA A 17 44.83 -28.87 52.64
C ALA A 17 43.61 -28.08 52.11
N LEU A 18 42.57 -27.91 52.93
CA LEU A 18 41.40 -27.10 52.59
C LEU A 18 41.64 -25.60 52.81
N ALA A 19 42.53 -25.21 53.74
CA ALA A 19 42.88 -23.81 53.96
C ALA A 19 43.83 -23.23 52.89
N SER A 20 44.62 -24.08 52.21
CA SER A 20 45.49 -23.66 51.09
C SER A 20 44.76 -23.40 49.77
N LEU A 21 43.49 -23.80 49.64
CA LEU A 21 42.68 -23.54 48.44
C LEU A 21 41.83 -22.26 48.52
N VAL A 22 41.88 -21.53 49.64
CA VAL A 22 41.08 -20.30 49.85
C VAL A 22 41.95 -19.02 49.94
N HIS A 23 43.27 -19.14 49.77
CA HIS A 23 44.21 -17.99 49.79
C HIS A 23 44.75 -17.58 48.41
N SER A 24 44.19 -18.09 47.30
CA SER A 24 44.46 -17.54 45.96
C SER A 24 43.58 -16.31 45.69
N GLN A 25 43.76 -15.25 46.48
CA GLN A 25 43.31 -13.94 46.03
C GLN A 25 44.21 -13.51 44.86
N HIS A 26 43.54 -13.24 43.72
CA HIS A 26 44.06 -12.81 42.42
C HIS A 26 44.36 -13.91 41.39
N VAL A 27 43.28 -14.56 40.90
CA VAL A 27 43.27 -15.17 39.55
C VAL A 27 43.17 -14.10 38.45
N PHE A 28 42.85 -12.85 38.81
CA PHE A 28 42.80 -11.71 37.89
C PHE A 28 43.76 -10.60 38.34
N LEU A 29 44.59 -10.16 37.41
CA LEU A 29 45.45 -8.98 37.55
C LEU A 29 44.60 -7.71 37.61
N ALA A 30 45.02 -6.71 38.39
CA ALA A 30 44.41 -5.39 38.37
C ALA A 30 44.55 -4.76 36.97
N PRO A 31 43.57 -3.99 36.46
CA PRO A 31 43.55 -3.49 35.08
C PRO A 31 44.84 -2.77 34.65
N GLN A 32 45.46 -2.02 35.57
CA GLN A 32 46.69 -1.27 35.33
C GLN A 32 47.93 -2.19 35.20
N GLN A 33 47.94 -3.33 35.89
CA GLN A 33 49.00 -4.34 35.79
C GLN A 33 48.76 -5.29 34.60
N ALA A 34 47.50 -5.58 34.27
CA ALA A 34 47.12 -6.35 33.08
C ALA A 34 47.56 -5.64 31.78
N LEU A 35 47.50 -4.31 31.71
CA LEU A 35 48.00 -3.51 30.58
C LEU A 35 49.52 -3.60 30.39
N SER A 36 50.30 -3.89 31.45
CA SER A 36 51.75 -4.07 31.35
C SER A 36 52.16 -5.47 30.86
N LEU A 37 51.30 -6.47 31.07
CA LEU A 37 51.50 -7.87 30.65
C LEU A 37 50.81 -8.20 29.31
N LEU A 38 49.71 -7.51 28.99
CA LEU A 38 49.03 -7.53 27.70
C LEU A 38 49.48 -6.36 26.82
N GLN A 39 50.77 -6.00 26.86
CA GLN A 39 51.35 -5.37 25.68
C GLN A 39 51.41 -6.43 24.59
N ARG A 40 50.32 -6.54 23.83
CA ARG A 40 50.32 -7.28 22.56
C ARG A 40 51.30 -6.54 21.66
N VAL A 41 52.54 -7.02 21.63
CA VAL A 41 53.54 -6.58 20.66
C VAL A 41 52.86 -6.66 19.30
N ARG A 42 52.87 -5.58 18.51
CA ARG A 42 52.44 -5.66 17.10
C ARG A 42 53.21 -6.83 16.50
N ARG A 43 52.52 -7.89 16.07
CA ARG A 43 53.17 -9.04 15.43
C ARG A 43 53.54 -8.72 13.98
N ALA A 44 53.98 -7.50 13.69
CA ALA A 44 54.42 -7.15 12.35
C ALA A 44 55.60 -8.08 11.97
N ASN A 45 55.39 -8.92 10.96
CA ASN A 45 56.34 -9.84 10.35
C ASN A 45 57.06 -10.77 11.33
N SER A 46 56.43 -11.89 11.72
CA SER A 46 57.06 -12.93 12.55
C SER A 46 57.76 -14.02 11.74
N GLY A 47 58.47 -13.66 10.66
CA GLY A 47 59.51 -14.48 10.03
C GLY A 47 59.05 -15.81 9.38
N PHE A 48 60.05 -16.61 8.96
CA PHE A 48 60.01 -17.82 8.10
C PHE A 48 58.94 -18.90 8.40
N LEU A 49 58.19 -18.82 9.51
CA LEU A 49 57.21 -19.84 9.93
C LEU A 49 55.76 -19.31 9.96
N GLU A 50 55.52 -18.04 9.58
CA GLU A 50 54.18 -17.43 9.52
C GLU A 50 53.28 -18.14 8.49
N GLU A 51 53.83 -18.45 7.31
CA GLU A 51 53.17 -19.21 6.22
C GLU A 51 52.76 -20.65 6.60
N LEU A 52 53.27 -21.21 7.70
CA LEU A 52 52.87 -22.55 8.17
C LEU A 52 51.59 -22.54 9.02
N ARG A 53 51.07 -21.37 9.37
CA ARG A 53 49.81 -21.24 10.10
C ARG A 53 48.65 -21.18 9.12
N LYS A 54 47.52 -21.80 9.49
CA LYS A 54 46.27 -21.62 8.74
C LYS A 54 45.93 -20.12 8.68
N GLY A 55 45.69 -19.62 7.46
CA GLY A 55 45.35 -18.22 7.19
C GLY A 55 44.20 -17.74 8.06
N ASN A 56 44.32 -16.52 8.58
CA ASN A 56 43.30 -15.91 9.42
C ASN A 56 43.10 -14.45 9.01
N LEU A 57 41.91 -14.14 8.49
CA LEU A 57 41.57 -12.83 7.94
C LEU A 57 41.80 -11.68 8.93
N GLU A 58 41.53 -11.89 10.22
CA GLU A 58 41.73 -10.87 11.25
C GLU A 58 43.23 -10.56 11.45
N ARG A 59 44.07 -11.58 11.40
CA ARG A 59 45.52 -11.41 11.56
C ARG A 59 46.16 -10.81 10.31
N GLU A 60 45.94 -11.46 9.17
CA GLU A 60 46.64 -11.13 7.93
C GLU A 60 46.12 -9.82 7.32
N CYS A 61 44.80 -9.59 7.34
CA CYS A 61 44.19 -8.48 6.63
C CYS A 61 43.69 -7.33 7.52
N VAL A 62 43.30 -7.58 8.77
CA VAL A 62 42.77 -6.52 9.66
C VAL A 62 43.86 -5.90 10.52
N GLU A 63 44.72 -6.73 11.11
CA GLU A 63 45.87 -6.26 11.89
C GLU A 63 47.02 -5.80 10.98
N GLU A 64 47.12 -6.36 9.78
CA GLU A 64 48.19 -6.13 8.79
C GLU A 64 47.64 -5.87 7.37
N GLN A 65 48.52 -5.52 6.43
CA GLN A 65 48.16 -5.37 5.02
C GLN A 65 48.37 -6.70 4.33
N CYS A 66 47.29 -7.28 3.79
CA CYS A 66 47.38 -8.55 3.06
C CYS A 66 47.32 -8.38 1.53
N SER A 67 47.83 -9.37 0.80
CA SER A 67 47.64 -9.57 -0.64
C SER A 67 46.32 -10.29 -0.94
N TYR A 68 45.93 -10.34 -2.22
CA TYR A 68 44.75 -11.09 -2.65
C TYR A 68 44.96 -12.59 -2.39
N GLU A 69 46.16 -13.10 -2.64
CA GLU A 69 46.53 -14.49 -2.37
C GLU A 69 46.40 -14.84 -0.88
N GLU A 70 46.83 -13.96 0.02
CA GLU A 70 46.71 -14.18 1.48
C GLU A 70 45.24 -14.16 1.95
N ALA A 71 44.42 -13.27 1.37
CA ALA A 71 42.98 -13.27 1.62
C ALA A 71 42.31 -14.55 1.11
N PHE A 72 42.74 -15.06 -0.05
CA PHE A 72 42.27 -16.32 -0.63
C PHE A 72 42.65 -17.51 0.25
N GLU A 73 43.88 -17.56 0.75
CA GLU A 73 44.35 -18.61 1.66
C GLU A 73 43.58 -18.60 2.99
N ALA A 74 43.12 -17.44 3.46
CA ALA A 74 42.30 -17.33 4.67
C ALA A 74 40.83 -17.73 4.46
N LEU A 75 40.24 -17.44 3.29
CA LEU A 75 38.83 -17.66 2.99
C LEU A 75 38.54 -18.99 2.29
N GLU A 76 39.54 -19.60 1.66
CA GLU A 76 39.46 -20.89 0.95
C GLU A 76 38.34 -20.92 -0.13
N SER A 77 37.93 -19.75 -0.64
CA SER A 77 36.78 -19.58 -1.53
C SER A 77 36.99 -18.40 -2.49
N PRO A 78 37.01 -18.60 -3.82
CA PRO A 78 37.21 -17.52 -4.78
C PRO A 78 36.13 -16.44 -4.66
N GLN A 79 34.86 -16.84 -4.53
CA GLN A 79 33.74 -15.91 -4.45
C GLN A 79 33.79 -15.04 -3.20
N ASP A 80 34.09 -15.64 -2.03
CA ASP A 80 34.18 -14.89 -0.78
C ASP A 80 35.40 -13.96 -0.77
N THR A 81 36.48 -14.39 -1.42
CA THR A 81 37.70 -13.57 -1.58
C THR A 81 37.44 -12.34 -2.46
N ASP A 82 36.75 -12.49 -3.58
CA ASP A 82 36.39 -11.35 -4.44
C ASP A 82 35.50 -10.34 -3.70
N VAL A 83 34.51 -10.83 -2.95
CA VAL A 83 33.63 -9.98 -2.13
C VAL A 83 34.41 -9.25 -1.04
N PHE A 84 35.31 -9.95 -0.36
CA PHE A 84 36.17 -9.35 0.67
C PHE A 84 37.12 -8.31 0.06
N TRP A 85 37.79 -8.65 -1.04
CA TRP A 85 38.80 -7.81 -1.67
C TRP A 85 38.23 -6.49 -2.23
N ALA A 86 37.01 -6.53 -2.76
CA ALA A 86 36.29 -5.33 -3.18
C ALA A 86 36.05 -4.36 -2.02
N LYS A 87 35.76 -4.86 -0.82
CA LYS A 87 35.63 -4.03 0.39
C LYS A 87 36.98 -3.57 0.92
N TYR A 88 37.95 -4.47 0.91
CA TYR A 88 39.29 -4.24 1.43
C TYR A 88 40.00 -3.07 0.74
N THR A 89 39.91 -3.04 -0.60
CA THR A 89 40.51 -1.99 -1.43
C THR A 89 39.86 -0.61 -1.24
N VAL A 90 38.54 -0.55 -1.04
CA VAL A 90 37.82 0.71 -0.75
C VAL A 90 38.19 1.28 0.63
N CYS A 91 38.43 0.41 1.60
CA CYS A 91 38.77 0.80 2.97
C CYS A 91 40.26 1.09 3.21
N ASP A 92 41.10 1.04 2.17
CA ASP A 92 42.57 1.19 2.28
C ASP A 92 42.97 2.52 2.93
N SER A 93 42.23 3.59 2.64
CA SER A 93 42.50 4.94 3.17
C SER A 93 42.14 5.14 4.66
N VAL A 94 41.43 4.19 5.29
CA VAL A 94 40.97 4.28 6.70
C VAL A 94 41.47 3.14 7.60
N ARG A 95 42.63 2.53 7.26
CA ARG A 95 43.23 1.41 8.02
C ARG A 95 43.48 1.66 9.51
N LYS A 96 43.61 2.92 9.94
CA LYS A 96 43.84 3.28 11.35
C LYS A 96 42.94 4.45 11.74
N PRO A 97 42.28 4.40 12.91
CA PRO A 97 42.32 3.32 13.92
C PRO A 97 41.57 2.05 13.49
N ARG A 98 41.92 0.90 14.10
CA ARG A 98 41.35 -0.43 13.74
C ARG A 98 39.81 -0.42 13.76
N GLU A 99 39.21 0.28 14.73
CA GLU A 99 37.75 0.39 14.84
C GLU A 99 37.13 0.99 13.58
N THR A 100 37.69 2.10 13.08
CA THR A 100 37.23 2.73 11.83
C THR A 100 37.40 1.83 10.61
N PHE A 101 38.50 1.08 10.55
CA PHE A 101 38.74 0.13 9.47
C PHE A 101 37.70 -1.00 9.49
N MET A 102 37.39 -1.53 10.67
CA MET A 102 36.34 -2.54 10.83
C MET A 102 34.95 -2.00 10.49
N ASP A 103 34.61 -0.78 10.92
CA ASP A 103 33.34 -0.14 10.56
C ASP A 103 33.21 0.04 9.04
N CYS A 104 34.32 0.30 8.34
CA CYS A 104 34.34 0.38 6.88
C CYS A 104 34.14 -0.99 6.20
N LEU A 105 34.85 -2.03 6.66
CA LEU A 105 34.74 -3.40 6.13
C LEU A 105 33.37 -4.03 6.39
N GLU A 106 32.79 -3.75 7.56
CA GLU A 106 31.44 -4.16 7.92
C GLU A 106 30.36 -3.30 7.24
N GLY A 107 30.74 -2.18 6.63
CA GLY A 107 29.84 -1.28 5.89
C GLY A 107 28.93 -0.44 6.79
N ARG A 108 29.33 -0.15 8.03
CA ARG A 108 28.57 0.68 8.97
C ARG A 108 28.68 2.19 8.69
N CYS A 109 29.66 2.58 7.88
CA CYS A 109 29.91 3.95 7.45
C CYS A 109 30.20 4.01 5.93
N ALA A 110 30.06 5.18 5.34
CA ALA A 110 30.29 5.41 3.92
C ALA A 110 31.73 5.91 3.66
N MET A 111 32.39 5.31 2.67
CA MET A 111 33.64 5.79 2.06
C MET A 111 33.36 6.34 0.66
N ASP A 112 33.96 7.48 0.32
CA ASP A 112 33.77 8.17 -0.97
C ASP A 112 32.28 8.34 -1.33
N LEU A 113 31.79 7.58 -2.32
CA LEU A 113 30.39 7.56 -2.74
C LEU A 113 29.49 6.67 -1.86
N GLY A 114 30.05 5.93 -0.90
CA GLY A 114 29.33 5.01 -0.02
C GLY A 114 28.93 3.70 -0.69
N LEU A 115 29.69 3.22 -1.68
CA LEU A 115 29.47 1.91 -2.30
C LEU A 115 29.68 0.73 -1.33
N ASN A 116 30.55 0.92 -0.33
CA ASN A 116 30.83 -0.06 0.72
C ASN A 116 29.73 -0.15 1.78
N TYR A 117 28.74 0.74 1.76
CA TYR A 117 27.78 0.88 2.84
C TYR A 117 26.74 -0.25 2.83
N HIS A 118 26.70 -1.02 3.93
CA HIS A 118 25.78 -2.13 4.17
C HIS A 118 24.96 -1.98 5.46
N GLY A 119 25.00 -0.80 6.09
CA GLY A 119 24.28 -0.50 7.32
C GLY A 119 22.75 -0.55 7.18
N ASN A 120 22.07 -0.29 8.29
CA ASN A 120 20.63 -0.48 8.46
C ASN A 120 19.80 0.83 8.48
N VAL A 121 20.40 1.97 8.12
CA VAL A 121 19.66 3.23 8.00
C VAL A 121 18.57 3.08 6.94
N SER A 122 17.33 3.32 7.32
CA SER A 122 16.11 3.17 6.50
C SER A 122 15.27 4.46 6.45
N VAL A 123 15.91 5.60 6.70
CA VAL A 123 15.29 6.93 6.70
C VAL A 123 16.18 7.90 5.94
N THR A 124 15.57 8.76 5.12
CA THR A 124 16.26 9.77 4.32
C THR A 124 16.73 10.95 5.19
N HIS A 125 17.56 11.83 4.63
CA HIS A 125 18.06 13.01 5.36
C HIS A 125 16.94 13.98 5.80
N THR A 126 15.78 13.99 5.14
CA THR A 126 14.62 14.79 5.52
C THR A 126 13.64 14.09 6.47
N GLY A 127 13.93 12.84 6.85
CA GLY A 127 13.11 12.06 7.78
C GLY A 127 12.02 11.21 7.11
N ILE A 128 12.06 11.01 5.79
CA ILE A 128 11.10 10.17 5.08
C ILE A 128 11.53 8.70 5.21
N GLU A 129 10.59 7.82 5.52
CA GLU A 129 10.85 6.38 5.58
C GLU A 129 11.15 5.83 4.18
N CYS A 130 12.18 4.99 4.09
CA CYS A 130 12.56 4.36 2.84
C CYS A 130 11.54 3.29 2.44
N GLN A 131 11.22 3.27 1.15
CA GLN A 131 10.51 2.19 0.48
C GLN A 131 11.41 0.95 0.42
N LEU A 132 10.82 -0.23 0.64
CA LEU A 132 11.53 -1.50 0.44
C LEU A 132 12.04 -1.61 -1.00
N TRP A 133 13.29 -2.01 -1.22
CA TRP A 133 13.87 -2.17 -2.56
C TRP A 133 13.10 -3.12 -3.47
N ARG A 134 12.46 -4.12 -2.84
CA ARG A 134 11.57 -5.03 -3.53
C ARG A 134 10.25 -4.35 -3.89
N SER A 135 9.66 -3.53 -3.00
CA SER A 135 8.34 -2.90 -3.20
C SER A 135 8.26 -2.08 -4.49
N ARG A 136 7.09 -2.10 -5.14
CA ARG A 136 6.76 -1.24 -6.29
C ARG A 136 5.90 -0.04 -5.94
N TYR A 137 5.55 0.10 -4.67
CA TYR A 137 4.72 1.17 -4.16
C TYR A 137 5.46 2.01 -3.11
N PRO A 138 5.35 3.35 -3.14
CA PRO A 138 4.62 4.16 -4.14
C PRO A 138 5.32 4.27 -5.50
N HIS A 139 6.64 4.04 -5.56
CA HIS A 139 7.43 4.20 -6.78
C HIS A 139 7.81 2.85 -7.36
N ARG A 140 7.69 2.67 -8.68
CA ARG A 140 8.23 1.48 -9.35
C ARG A 140 9.76 1.61 -9.46
N PRO A 141 10.57 0.75 -8.82
CA PRO A 141 12.03 0.87 -8.86
C PRO A 141 12.58 0.49 -10.23
N ASP A 142 13.50 1.30 -10.73
CA ASP A 142 14.33 0.96 -11.91
C ASP A 142 15.50 0.06 -11.51
N ILE A 143 15.90 0.13 -10.23
CA ILE A 143 17.00 -0.61 -9.64
C ILE A 143 16.44 -1.57 -8.59
N ASN A 144 16.74 -2.86 -8.77
CA ASN A 144 16.33 -3.95 -7.89
C ASN A 144 17.42 -5.05 -7.81
N SER A 145 17.20 -6.04 -6.95
CA SER A 145 18.13 -7.15 -6.71
C SER A 145 18.47 -7.99 -7.95
N THR A 146 17.60 -7.98 -8.98
CA THR A 146 17.87 -8.67 -10.25
C THR A 146 18.80 -7.87 -11.14
N THR A 147 18.60 -6.55 -11.21
CA THR A 147 19.45 -5.65 -12.01
C THR A 147 20.83 -5.42 -11.40
N HIS A 148 20.93 -5.39 -10.06
CA HIS A 148 22.15 -5.09 -9.31
C HIS A 148 22.35 -6.12 -8.18
N PRO A 149 22.65 -7.39 -8.50
CA PRO A 149 22.73 -8.47 -7.50
C PRO A 149 23.83 -8.26 -6.45
N GLY A 150 24.90 -7.55 -6.81
CA GLY A 150 26.03 -7.25 -5.91
C GLY A 150 25.79 -6.08 -4.93
N ALA A 151 24.68 -5.34 -5.04
CA ALA A 151 24.46 -4.13 -4.25
C ALA A 151 23.75 -4.35 -2.91
N ASP A 152 23.52 -5.61 -2.51
CA ASP A 152 22.89 -5.98 -1.23
C ASP A 152 21.58 -5.20 -0.95
N LEU A 153 20.70 -5.16 -1.95
CA LEU A 153 19.41 -4.45 -1.90
C LEU A 153 18.38 -5.22 -1.07
N LYS A 154 18.61 -5.28 0.25
CA LYS A 154 17.75 -5.94 1.24
C LYS A 154 16.89 -4.93 1.98
N GLU A 155 15.68 -5.37 2.34
CA GLU A 155 14.68 -4.55 3.07
C GLU A 155 14.52 -3.15 2.45
N ASN A 156 14.58 -2.10 3.25
CA ASN A 156 14.48 -0.69 2.85
C ASN A 156 15.72 0.12 3.26
N PHE A 157 16.88 -0.52 3.39
CA PHE A 157 18.10 0.16 3.82
C PHE A 157 18.70 1.02 2.72
N CYS A 158 19.27 2.17 3.04
CA CYS A 158 19.92 3.03 2.04
C CYS A 158 21.12 2.32 1.39
N ARG A 159 21.27 2.47 0.07
CA ARG A 159 22.33 1.86 -0.73
C ARG A 159 22.73 2.81 -1.86
N ASN A 160 23.86 2.55 -2.51
CA ASN A 160 24.28 3.32 -3.68
C ASN A 160 24.60 2.43 -4.89
N PRO A 161 23.61 1.71 -5.45
CA PRO A 161 23.84 0.76 -6.54
C PRO A 161 24.26 1.40 -7.87
N ASP A 162 23.98 2.69 -8.08
CA ASP A 162 24.21 3.43 -9.33
C ASP A 162 25.41 4.40 -9.25
N SER A 163 26.23 4.30 -8.21
CA SER A 163 27.38 5.19 -7.98
C SER A 163 27.01 6.68 -8.01
N SER A 164 25.85 7.02 -7.42
CA SER A 164 25.38 8.39 -7.26
C SER A 164 26.43 9.24 -6.53
N THR A 165 26.69 10.44 -7.05
CA THR A 165 27.65 11.40 -6.46
C THR A 165 27.18 11.99 -5.13
N SER A 166 25.88 11.94 -4.84
CA SER A 166 25.29 12.42 -3.59
C SER A 166 25.40 11.41 -2.44
N GLY A 167 25.87 10.19 -2.71
CA GLY A 167 26.02 9.13 -1.72
C GLY A 167 24.84 8.15 -1.66
N PRO A 168 24.74 7.32 -0.60
CA PRO A 168 23.68 6.33 -0.43
C PRO A 168 22.30 6.95 -0.35
N TRP A 169 21.33 6.32 -1.00
CA TRP A 169 19.97 6.79 -1.14
C TRP A 169 18.98 5.63 -1.05
N CYS A 170 17.69 5.94 -0.98
CA CYS A 170 16.62 4.96 -1.10
C CYS A 170 15.44 5.55 -1.89
N TYR A 171 14.58 4.68 -2.42
CA TYR A 171 13.25 5.10 -2.83
C TYR A 171 12.47 5.52 -1.59
N THR A 172 11.60 6.52 -1.68
CA THR A 172 10.88 7.03 -0.50
C THR A 172 9.45 6.52 -0.45
N THR A 173 8.85 6.53 0.75
CA THR A 173 7.41 6.28 0.93
C THR A 173 6.53 7.48 0.58
N ASP A 174 7.11 8.63 0.25
CA ASP A 174 6.40 9.84 -0.19
C ASP A 174 6.19 9.79 -1.71
N PRO A 175 4.95 9.78 -2.22
CA PRO A 175 4.66 9.74 -3.67
C PRO A 175 5.20 10.95 -4.44
N THR A 176 5.51 12.06 -3.77
CA THR A 176 6.04 13.28 -4.40
C THR A 176 7.55 13.26 -4.57
N VAL A 177 8.26 12.42 -3.81
CA VAL A 177 9.72 12.32 -3.82
C VAL A 177 10.12 10.91 -4.20
N ARG A 178 10.51 10.69 -5.46
CA ARG A 178 10.84 9.35 -5.98
C ARG A 178 11.99 8.69 -5.23
N ARG A 179 13.10 9.42 -5.09
CA ARG A 179 14.34 8.97 -4.46
C ARG A 179 14.94 10.14 -3.68
N GLU A 180 15.57 9.84 -2.56
CA GLU A 180 16.25 10.83 -1.74
C GLU A 180 17.44 10.19 -1.03
N GLU A 181 18.49 10.98 -0.82
CA GLU A 181 19.70 10.57 -0.15
C GLU A 181 19.53 10.45 1.37
N CYS A 182 20.34 9.57 1.95
CA CYS A 182 20.36 9.28 3.36
C CYS A 182 21.57 9.93 4.03
N SER A 183 21.38 10.38 5.27
CA SER A 183 22.44 10.94 6.10
C SER A 183 23.27 9.81 6.72
N ILE A 184 24.30 9.34 6.03
CA ILE A 184 25.16 8.23 6.46
C ILE A 184 26.47 8.78 7.06
N PRO A 185 26.97 8.23 8.19
CA PRO A 185 28.28 8.62 8.75
C PRO A 185 29.43 8.35 7.77
N VAL A 186 30.36 9.29 7.65
CA VAL A 186 31.59 9.12 6.85
C VAL A 186 32.65 8.41 7.69
N CYS A 187 33.26 7.36 7.15
CA CYS A 187 34.27 6.61 7.91
C CYS A 187 35.47 7.49 8.27
N GLY A 188 35.90 7.44 9.54
CA GLY A 188 37.08 8.16 10.03
C GLY A 188 36.89 9.66 10.23
N GLN A 189 35.66 10.18 10.09
CA GLN A 189 35.34 11.59 10.29
C GLN A 189 34.18 11.75 11.25
N GLU A 190 34.49 11.97 12.53
CA GLU A 190 33.47 12.14 13.57
C GLU A 190 32.56 13.33 13.28
N GLY A 191 31.25 13.10 13.38
CA GLY A 191 30.23 14.14 13.19
C GLY A 191 29.99 14.58 11.74
N ARG A 192 30.72 14.03 10.76
CA ARG A 192 30.46 14.27 9.33
C ARG A 192 29.58 13.17 8.75
N THR A 193 28.50 13.58 8.12
CA THR A 193 27.63 12.69 7.32
C THR A 193 27.75 13.02 5.83
N THR A 194 27.33 12.08 4.99
CA THR A 194 27.26 12.25 3.52
C THR A 194 26.42 13.47 3.15
N VAL A 195 25.25 13.60 3.77
CA VAL A 195 24.35 14.76 3.68
C VAL A 195 23.86 15.14 5.08
N LYS A 196 23.65 16.43 5.31
CA LYS A 196 23.16 16.94 6.60
C LYS A 196 21.69 16.57 6.79
N MET A 197 21.36 16.09 7.98
CA MET A 197 19.99 15.80 8.36
C MET A 197 19.18 17.09 8.52
N THR A 198 18.08 17.20 7.78
CA THR A 198 17.16 18.35 7.76
C THR A 198 15.71 17.86 7.87
N PRO A 199 15.29 17.41 9.07
CA PRO A 199 13.97 16.82 9.25
C PRO A 199 12.87 17.78 8.80
N ARG A 200 11.93 17.32 7.97
CA ARG A 200 10.72 18.10 7.68
C ARG A 200 9.95 18.29 8.98
N SER A 201 9.96 19.50 9.53
CA SER A 201 9.05 19.84 10.61
C SER A 201 7.63 19.78 10.05
N ARG A 202 6.84 18.77 10.46
CA ARG A 202 5.39 18.99 10.53
C ARG A 202 5.23 20.18 11.45
N GLY A 203 4.80 21.32 10.91
CA GLY A 203 4.60 22.51 11.71
C GLY A 203 3.91 22.11 13.00
N SER A 204 4.55 22.43 14.13
CA SER A 204 3.86 22.45 15.41
C SER A 204 2.56 23.24 15.18
N LYS A 205 1.47 22.77 15.77
CA LYS A 205 0.14 23.38 15.70
C LYS A 205 0.09 24.84 16.21
N GLU A 206 1.23 25.51 16.40
CA GLU A 206 1.36 26.83 16.99
C GLU A 206 1.65 27.93 15.96
N ASN A 207 2.12 27.63 14.74
CA ASN A 207 2.48 28.66 13.74
C ASN A 207 1.61 28.69 12.46
N LEU A 208 0.43 28.07 12.49
CA LEU A 208 -0.63 28.30 11.49
C LEU A 208 -1.82 28.94 12.21
N SER A 209 -2.02 30.24 12.04
CA SER A 209 -3.24 30.96 12.48
C SER A 209 -4.50 30.44 11.77
N PRO A 210 -5.73 30.58 12.32
CA PRO A 210 -6.19 30.55 13.71
C PRO A 210 -6.90 29.17 13.99
N PRO A 211 -7.65 28.95 15.09
CA PRO A 211 -8.01 27.61 15.56
C PRO A 211 -8.98 26.91 14.61
N LEU A 212 -8.98 25.57 14.72
CA LEU A 212 -9.91 24.63 14.10
C LEU A 212 -11.32 25.23 14.04
N GLY A 213 -11.70 25.78 12.88
CA GLY A 213 -13.09 26.14 12.62
C GLY A 213 -13.93 24.87 12.75
N GLU A 214 -15.09 25.00 13.40
CA GLU A 214 -16.11 23.96 13.47
C GLU A 214 -16.30 23.32 12.09
N CYS A 215 -16.21 21.99 12.01
CA CYS A 215 -16.31 21.29 10.73
C CYS A 215 -17.73 21.46 10.16
N LEU A 216 -17.85 21.48 8.83
CA LEU A 216 -19.14 21.64 8.17
C LEU A 216 -19.90 20.31 8.17
N LEU A 217 -21.09 20.34 8.76
CA LEU A 217 -22.05 19.24 8.73
C LEU A 217 -22.75 19.14 7.37
N GLU A 218 -23.41 18.00 7.12
CA GLU A 218 -24.22 17.73 5.92
C GLU A 218 -23.49 18.09 4.61
N ARG A 219 -22.17 17.86 4.58
CA ARG A 219 -21.32 18.11 3.41
C ARG A 219 -21.51 19.51 2.81
N GLY A 220 -21.74 20.52 3.67
CA GLY A 220 -21.86 21.91 3.26
C GLY A 220 -23.18 22.26 2.56
N ARG A 221 -24.26 21.50 2.77
CA ARG A 221 -25.62 21.87 2.30
C ARG A 221 -26.04 23.25 2.81
N LEU A 222 -25.77 23.53 4.08
CA LEU A 222 -26.08 24.81 4.73
C LEU A 222 -24.95 25.85 4.61
N TYR A 223 -23.92 25.58 3.80
CA TYR A 223 -22.78 26.48 3.67
C TYR A 223 -23.18 27.79 2.96
N GLN A 224 -23.02 28.91 3.66
CA GLN A 224 -23.33 30.26 3.14
C GLN A 224 -22.09 31.13 2.92
N GLY A 225 -20.89 30.55 3.00
CA GLY A 225 -19.66 31.31 2.79
C GLY A 225 -19.47 31.80 1.35
N ASN A 226 -18.38 32.54 1.15
CA ASN A 226 -18.05 33.26 -0.09
C ASN A 226 -16.92 32.63 -0.90
N LEU A 227 -16.56 31.36 -0.63
CA LEU A 227 -15.55 30.64 -1.41
C LEU A 227 -16.03 30.53 -2.87
N ALA A 228 -15.20 30.98 -3.82
CA ALA A 228 -15.49 31.02 -5.26
C ALA A 228 -14.36 30.41 -6.10
N VAL A 229 -13.51 29.59 -5.48
CA VAL A 229 -12.36 28.93 -6.11
C VAL A 229 -12.40 27.45 -5.73
N THR A 230 -12.11 26.60 -6.72
CA THR A 230 -12.19 25.14 -6.60
C THR A 230 -10.92 24.54 -6.00
N THR A 231 -10.91 23.22 -5.76
CA THR A 231 -9.72 22.49 -5.31
C THR A 231 -8.55 22.54 -6.30
N LEU A 232 -8.83 22.72 -7.59
CA LEU A 232 -7.81 22.82 -8.64
C LEU A 232 -7.39 24.27 -8.93
N GLY A 233 -7.96 25.24 -8.22
CA GLY A 233 -7.67 26.67 -8.41
C GLY A 233 -8.49 27.34 -9.51
N SER A 234 -9.48 26.65 -10.09
CA SER A 234 -10.37 27.23 -11.11
C SER A 234 -11.35 28.22 -10.47
N PRO A 235 -11.60 29.40 -11.11
CA PRO A 235 -12.62 30.33 -10.64
C PRO A 235 -14.03 29.83 -10.98
N CYS A 236 -14.95 29.95 -10.03
CA CYS A 236 -16.34 29.56 -10.22
C CYS A 236 -17.10 30.52 -11.15
N LEU A 237 -17.99 29.96 -11.97
CA LEU A 237 -18.96 30.72 -12.78
C LEU A 237 -20.17 31.14 -11.95
N ALA A 238 -20.77 32.28 -12.32
CA ALA A 238 -21.96 32.77 -11.63
C ALA A 238 -23.18 31.89 -11.89
N TRP A 239 -23.93 31.55 -10.85
CA TRP A 239 -25.10 30.68 -10.90
C TRP A 239 -26.22 31.23 -11.79
N ASP A 240 -26.30 32.55 -11.93
CA ASP A 240 -27.27 33.25 -12.76
C ASP A 240 -26.83 33.44 -14.21
N SER A 241 -25.60 33.04 -14.55
CA SER A 241 -25.07 33.13 -15.91
C SER A 241 -25.79 32.19 -16.88
N LEU A 242 -25.82 32.57 -18.16
CA LEU A 242 -26.48 31.78 -19.20
C LEU A 242 -25.93 30.35 -19.33
N PRO A 243 -24.60 30.10 -19.29
CA PRO A 243 -24.06 28.74 -19.32
C PRO A 243 -24.55 27.89 -18.14
N THR A 244 -24.51 28.44 -16.92
CA THR A 244 -24.92 27.73 -15.72
C THR A 244 -26.41 27.41 -15.72
N LYS A 245 -27.27 28.36 -16.12
CA LYS A 245 -28.72 28.13 -16.23
C LYS A 245 -29.08 27.05 -17.24
N THR A 246 -28.29 26.92 -18.31
CA THR A 246 -28.49 25.88 -19.32
C THR A 246 -28.16 24.50 -18.75
N LEU A 247 -27.05 24.38 -18.02
CA LEU A 247 -26.61 23.12 -17.37
C LEU A 247 -27.45 22.72 -16.16
N SER A 248 -28.09 23.68 -15.47
CA SER A 248 -28.95 23.43 -14.32
C SER A 248 -30.40 23.09 -14.68
N LYS A 249 -30.81 23.25 -15.96
CA LYS A 249 -32.22 23.13 -16.40
C LYS A 249 -32.89 21.81 -16.01
N TYR A 250 -32.12 20.73 -15.95
CA TYR A 250 -32.63 19.38 -15.66
C TYR A 250 -32.18 18.84 -14.29
N GLN A 251 -31.51 19.67 -13.49
CA GLN A 251 -31.05 19.26 -12.16
C GLN A 251 -32.11 19.57 -11.10
N ASN A 252 -32.29 18.64 -10.16
CA ASN A 252 -33.20 18.81 -9.04
C ASN A 252 -32.47 19.52 -7.89
N PHE A 253 -32.48 20.85 -7.92
CA PHE A 253 -31.86 21.68 -6.88
C PHE A 253 -32.82 21.95 -5.73
N ASP A 254 -32.31 21.81 -4.52
CA ASP A 254 -32.99 22.14 -3.28
C ASP A 254 -33.26 23.66 -3.22
N PRO A 255 -34.53 24.09 -3.20
CA PRO A 255 -34.88 25.51 -3.20
C PRO A 255 -34.42 26.26 -1.94
N GLU A 256 -34.10 25.55 -0.86
CA GLU A 256 -33.57 26.16 0.38
C GLU A 256 -32.12 26.67 0.21
N VAL A 257 -31.37 26.11 -0.75
CA VAL A 257 -29.97 26.47 -0.97
C VAL A 257 -29.89 27.73 -1.84
N LYS A 258 -29.50 28.85 -1.23
CA LYS A 258 -29.34 30.13 -1.92
C LYS A 258 -28.12 30.11 -2.85
N LEU A 259 -28.37 30.03 -4.15
CA LEU A 259 -27.38 30.14 -5.23
C LEU A 259 -26.99 31.60 -5.48
N VAL A 260 -26.11 32.13 -4.63
CA VAL A 260 -25.68 33.54 -4.65
C VAL A 260 -24.38 33.69 -5.44
N GLN A 261 -24.36 34.65 -6.38
CA GLN A 261 -23.18 35.01 -7.19
C GLN A 261 -22.54 33.77 -7.84
N ASN A 262 -21.25 33.53 -7.61
CA ASN A 262 -20.48 32.37 -8.07
C ASN A 262 -19.92 31.55 -6.90
N PHE A 263 -20.53 31.62 -5.71
CA PHE A 263 -20.00 30.92 -4.54
C PHE A 263 -20.27 29.42 -4.58
N CYS A 264 -19.38 28.61 -4.01
CA CYS A 264 -19.54 27.17 -3.90
C CYS A 264 -20.78 26.80 -3.08
N ARG A 265 -21.62 25.91 -3.60
CA ARG A 265 -22.86 25.46 -2.95
C ARG A 265 -23.06 23.96 -3.15
N ASN A 266 -23.92 23.36 -2.34
CA ASN A 266 -24.34 21.97 -2.48
C ASN A 266 -25.87 21.88 -2.63
N PRO A 267 -26.43 22.32 -3.78
CA PRO A 267 -27.88 22.38 -3.99
C PRO A 267 -28.50 21.01 -4.31
N ASP A 268 -27.73 20.03 -4.76
CA ASP A 268 -28.20 18.71 -5.19
C ASP A 268 -28.01 17.61 -4.13
N ARG A 269 -27.64 18.00 -2.91
CA ARG A 269 -27.33 17.10 -1.78
C ARG A 269 -26.27 16.06 -2.19
N ASP A 270 -25.19 16.55 -2.80
CA ASP A 270 -24.03 15.74 -3.12
C ASP A 270 -23.28 15.34 -1.85
N GLU A 271 -23.11 14.04 -1.66
CA GLU A 271 -22.35 13.44 -0.55
C GLU A 271 -20.85 13.79 -0.60
N GLU A 272 -20.33 14.23 -1.76
CA GLU A 272 -18.96 14.74 -1.90
C GLU A 272 -18.81 16.19 -1.41
N GLY A 273 -19.91 16.95 -1.39
CA GLY A 273 -20.02 18.29 -0.84
C GLY A 273 -20.13 19.41 -1.87
N ALA A 274 -19.84 20.64 -1.43
CA ALA A 274 -20.05 21.85 -2.22
C ALA A 274 -19.16 21.93 -3.47
N TRP A 275 -19.76 22.43 -4.55
CA TRP A 275 -19.18 22.55 -5.87
C TRP A 275 -19.67 23.82 -6.59
N CYS A 276 -19.09 24.10 -7.76
CA CYS A 276 -19.52 25.17 -8.65
C CYS A 276 -19.24 24.81 -10.12
N PHE A 277 -19.87 25.51 -11.06
CA PHE A 277 -19.57 25.38 -12.48
C PHE A 277 -18.26 26.10 -12.84
N VAL A 278 -17.51 25.55 -13.79
CA VAL A 278 -16.25 26.12 -14.30
C VAL A 278 -16.25 26.14 -15.83
N ALA A 279 -15.40 26.97 -16.43
CA ALA A 279 -15.31 27.10 -17.88
C ALA A 279 -14.64 25.89 -18.58
N GLN A 280 -13.82 25.13 -17.85
CA GLN A 280 -13.08 23.98 -18.37
C GLN A 280 -13.91 22.69 -18.25
N GLN A 281 -13.65 21.68 -19.07
CA GLN A 281 -14.25 20.34 -18.93
C GLN A 281 -13.70 19.63 -17.68
N PRO A 282 -14.52 19.00 -16.82
CA PRO A 282 -15.89 18.53 -17.05
C PRO A 282 -16.98 19.56 -16.67
N GLY A 283 -16.76 20.87 -16.78
CA GLY A 283 -17.79 21.91 -16.63
C GLY A 283 -18.21 22.20 -15.18
N PHE A 284 -17.79 21.39 -14.21
CA PHE A 284 -17.96 21.63 -12.78
C PHE A 284 -16.78 21.08 -11.99
N GLU A 285 -16.54 21.65 -10.82
CA GLU A 285 -15.48 21.23 -9.92
C GLU A 285 -15.91 21.43 -8.45
N TYR A 286 -15.32 20.64 -7.55
CA TYR A 286 -15.58 20.73 -6.12
C TYR A 286 -14.73 21.80 -5.45
N CYS A 287 -15.23 22.33 -4.34
CA CYS A 287 -14.53 23.31 -3.53
C CYS A 287 -13.90 22.71 -2.27
N SER A 288 -12.77 23.27 -1.84
CA SER A 288 -12.05 22.81 -0.64
C SER A 288 -12.69 23.41 0.62
N LEU A 289 -13.47 22.60 1.33
CA LEU A 289 -14.09 22.96 2.60
C LEU A 289 -13.77 21.87 3.64
N ASN A 290 -13.74 22.26 4.92
CA ASN A 290 -13.50 21.34 6.03
C ASN A 290 -14.82 20.68 6.45
N TYR A 291 -15.09 19.47 5.96
CA TYR A 291 -16.28 18.70 6.35
C TYR A 291 -16.03 17.86 7.60
N CYS A 292 -17.07 17.59 8.36
CA CYS A 292 -16.97 16.64 9.48
C CYS A 292 -16.74 15.21 8.96
N ASP A 293 -15.96 14.43 9.72
CA ASP A 293 -15.75 13.00 9.47
C ASP A 293 -17.04 12.25 9.82
N GLU A 294 -17.93 12.07 8.83
CA GLU A 294 -19.12 11.22 8.95
C GLU A 294 -18.77 9.81 8.44
N ALA A 295 -18.19 8.98 9.32
CA ALA A 295 -17.86 7.60 8.99
C ALA A 295 -19.15 6.75 8.88
N VAL A 296 -19.36 6.15 7.71
CA VAL A 296 -20.53 5.28 7.46
C VAL A 296 -20.33 3.95 8.18
N GLY A 297 -21.23 3.62 9.11
CA GLY A 297 -21.17 2.43 9.95
C GLY A 297 -21.14 2.70 11.46
N GLU A 298 -20.89 3.94 11.88
CA GLU A 298 -20.88 4.38 13.30
C GLU A 298 -22.10 5.27 13.67
N GLU A 299 -23.11 5.38 12.79
CA GLU A 299 -24.34 6.10 13.10
C GLU A 299 -25.10 5.33 14.20
N ASN A 300 -24.97 5.79 15.44
CA ASN A 300 -25.73 5.33 16.60
C ASN A 300 -27.22 5.64 16.38
N HIS A 301 -27.94 4.74 15.74
CA HIS A 301 -29.38 4.65 15.97
C HIS A 301 -29.59 3.86 17.26
N ASP A 302 -29.76 4.58 18.38
CA ASP A 302 -30.55 4.11 19.50
C ASP A 302 -31.96 3.81 18.96
N GLY A 303 -32.22 2.56 18.61
CA GLY A 303 -33.41 2.20 17.85
C GLY A 303 -33.58 0.70 17.65
N ASP A 304 -33.85 0.02 18.77
CA ASP A 304 -34.53 -1.27 18.89
C ASP A 304 -33.88 -2.48 18.19
N GLU A 305 -33.26 -3.35 19.00
CA GLU A 305 -33.00 -4.76 18.65
C GLU A 305 -34.34 -5.48 18.39
N SER A 306 -34.96 -5.20 17.25
CA SER A 306 -36.07 -5.99 16.76
C SER A 306 -35.50 -7.14 15.91
N ILE A 307 -35.67 -8.34 16.45
CA ILE A 307 -35.59 -9.59 15.70
C ILE A 307 -36.65 -9.52 14.60
N ALA A 308 -36.30 -8.97 13.44
CA ALA A 308 -37.20 -8.84 12.31
C ALA A 308 -37.00 -10.00 11.34
N GLY A 309 -37.55 -11.16 11.72
CA GLY A 309 -38.10 -12.07 10.72
C GLY A 309 -39.37 -11.45 10.15
N ARG A 310 -39.30 -10.80 8.99
CA ARG A 310 -40.44 -10.62 8.06
C ARG A 310 -39.98 -10.14 6.70
N THR A 311 -40.42 -10.88 5.69
CA THR A 311 -40.38 -10.60 4.26
C THR A 311 -40.99 -9.23 3.93
N THR A 312 -40.17 -8.22 3.79
CA THR A 312 -40.46 -7.06 2.94
C THR A 312 -39.30 -6.94 1.98
N ASP A 313 -39.47 -7.44 0.75
CA ASP A 313 -38.52 -7.18 -0.33
C ASP A 313 -38.36 -5.66 -0.43
N ALA A 314 -37.22 -5.12 0.00
CA ALA A 314 -36.95 -3.69 -0.09
C ALA A 314 -36.92 -3.31 -1.58
N GLU A 315 -37.87 -2.47 -1.99
CA GLU A 315 -38.06 -2.10 -3.40
C GLU A 315 -36.82 -1.37 -3.94
N PHE A 316 -36.28 -1.82 -5.06
CA PHE A 316 -35.10 -1.22 -5.68
C PHE A 316 -35.52 -0.02 -6.52
N HIS A 317 -35.08 1.18 -6.15
CA HIS A 317 -35.34 2.40 -6.91
C HIS A 317 -34.15 2.78 -7.79
N THR A 318 -34.41 2.97 -9.08
CA THR A 318 -33.44 3.51 -10.04
C THR A 318 -33.19 4.99 -9.75
N PHE A 319 -31.93 5.39 -9.77
CA PHE A 319 -31.47 6.74 -9.52
C PHE A 319 -31.17 7.51 -10.82
N PHE A 320 -30.60 6.84 -11.82
CA PHE A 320 -30.14 7.48 -13.04
C PHE A 320 -31.23 7.50 -14.13
N ASP A 321 -31.13 8.44 -15.05
CA ASP A 321 -31.98 8.47 -16.25
C ASP A 321 -31.44 7.48 -17.29
N GLU A 322 -32.26 6.50 -17.66
CA GLU A 322 -31.93 5.44 -18.63
C GLU A 322 -31.46 5.99 -19.99
N ARG A 323 -31.90 7.19 -20.40
CA ARG A 323 -31.48 7.80 -21.68
C ARG A 323 -29.98 8.13 -21.68
N THR A 324 -29.45 8.59 -20.56
CA THR A 324 -28.08 9.07 -20.43
C THR A 324 -27.16 8.03 -19.80
N PHE A 325 -27.63 7.35 -18.76
CA PHE A 325 -26.92 6.26 -18.11
C PHE A 325 -26.92 4.97 -18.94
N GLY A 326 -27.94 4.78 -19.75
CA GLY A 326 -28.17 3.56 -20.50
C GLY A 326 -28.85 2.48 -19.67
N LEU A 327 -28.91 1.27 -20.23
CA LEU A 327 -29.59 0.14 -19.63
C LEU A 327 -28.77 -0.43 -18.46
N GLY A 328 -29.47 -1.08 -17.52
CA GLY A 328 -28.86 -1.97 -16.54
C GLY A 328 -29.15 -1.66 -15.09
N GLU A 329 -29.54 -0.43 -14.74
CA GLU A 329 -29.74 -0.05 -13.33
C GLU A 329 -30.84 -0.87 -12.65
N ALA A 330 -32.03 -0.97 -13.26
CA ALA A 330 -33.17 -1.70 -12.67
C ALA A 330 -32.87 -3.20 -12.39
N ASP A 331 -32.00 -3.80 -13.19
CA ASP A 331 -31.68 -5.24 -13.17
C ASP A 331 -30.25 -5.51 -12.66
N CYS A 332 -29.59 -4.50 -12.10
CA CYS A 332 -28.21 -4.62 -11.63
C CYS A 332 -28.08 -5.67 -10.52
N GLY A 333 -26.89 -6.24 -10.39
CA GLY A 333 -26.52 -7.09 -9.25
C GLY A 333 -27.26 -8.43 -9.16
N LEU A 334 -28.13 -8.78 -10.12
CA LEU A 334 -28.79 -10.08 -10.21
C LEU A 334 -28.11 -10.92 -11.29
N ARG A 335 -27.25 -11.87 -10.89
CA ARG A 335 -26.44 -12.60 -11.88
C ARG A 335 -27.32 -13.56 -12.67
N PRO A 336 -27.21 -13.60 -14.01
CA PRO A 336 -28.06 -14.44 -14.85
C PRO A 336 -27.97 -15.94 -14.57
N LEU A 337 -26.79 -16.42 -14.15
CA LEU A 337 -26.55 -17.84 -13.87
C LEU A 337 -26.83 -18.23 -12.40
N PHE A 338 -27.08 -17.26 -11.52
CA PHE A 338 -27.24 -17.48 -10.08
C PHE A 338 -28.59 -16.92 -9.59
N GLU A 339 -28.66 -15.65 -9.20
CA GLU A 339 -29.87 -15.05 -8.63
C GLU A 339 -31.10 -15.22 -9.54
N LYS A 340 -30.96 -15.03 -10.86
CA LYS A 340 -32.07 -15.22 -11.81
C LYS A 340 -32.57 -16.66 -11.93
N LYS A 341 -31.75 -17.63 -11.50
CA LYS A 341 -32.08 -19.06 -11.46
C LYS A 341 -32.28 -19.58 -10.04
N SER A 342 -32.28 -18.69 -9.04
CA SER A 342 -32.32 -19.05 -7.61
C SER A 342 -31.22 -20.05 -7.21
N LEU A 343 -30.03 -19.92 -7.80
CA LEU A 343 -28.84 -20.71 -7.47
C LEU A 343 -27.86 -19.86 -6.66
N THR A 344 -27.12 -20.50 -5.75
CA THR A 344 -26.03 -19.88 -4.99
C THR A 344 -24.68 -20.39 -5.49
N ASP A 345 -23.67 -19.52 -5.52
CA ASP A 345 -22.28 -19.94 -5.77
C ASP A 345 -21.70 -20.69 -4.56
N LYS A 346 -20.60 -21.41 -4.81
CA LYS A 346 -19.94 -22.27 -3.81
C LYS A 346 -19.52 -21.52 -2.54
N THR A 347 -19.21 -20.23 -2.66
CA THR A 347 -18.61 -19.45 -1.58
C THR A 347 -19.60 -18.51 -0.89
N GLU A 348 -20.89 -18.51 -1.28
CA GLU A 348 -21.89 -17.64 -0.64
C GLU A 348 -22.14 -18.01 0.82
N LYS A 349 -22.05 -19.30 1.16
CA LYS A 349 -22.20 -19.77 2.54
C LYS A 349 -21.12 -19.21 3.48
N GLU A 350 -19.97 -18.86 2.92
CA GLU A 350 -18.81 -18.35 3.65
C GLU A 350 -18.83 -16.82 3.84
N LEU A 351 -19.80 -16.13 3.22
CA LEU A 351 -19.94 -14.67 3.32
C LEU A 351 -20.36 -14.22 4.71
N LEU A 352 -20.94 -15.09 5.55
CA LEU A 352 -21.20 -14.74 6.94
C LEU A 352 -19.89 -14.61 7.70
N ASP A 353 -19.70 -13.52 8.46
CA ASP A 353 -18.49 -13.32 9.27
C ASP A 353 -18.31 -14.43 10.31
N SER A 354 -19.41 -14.93 10.87
CA SER A 354 -19.46 -16.03 11.83
C SER A 354 -19.15 -17.42 11.25
N TYR A 355 -18.91 -17.55 9.94
CA TYR A 355 -18.63 -18.84 9.32
C TYR A 355 -17.19 -19.31 9.58
N ILE A 356 -17.05 -20.39 10.38
CA ILE A 356 -15.77 -20.89 10.91
C ILE A 356 -15.23 -22.12 10.14
N ASP A 357 -16.04 -22.78 9.30
CA ASP A 357 -15.62 -24.03 8.64
C ASP A 357 -14.80 -23.77 7.35
N GLY A 358 -13.93 -24.72 6.99
CA GLY A 358 -13.08 -24.65 5.79
C GLY A 358 -11.69 -24.03 6.03
N ARG A 359 -10.69 -24.91 6.13
CA ARG A 359 -9.26 -24.59 6.22
C ARG A 359 -8.71 -24.53 4.79
N ILE A 360 -7.93 -23.49 4.47
CA ILE A 360 -7.19 -23.16 3.23
C ILE A 360 -7.75 -21.89 2.59
N VAL A 361 -6.91 -20.86 2.52
CA VAL A 361 -7.27 -19.52 2.05
C VAL A 361 -6.11 -18.99 1.21
N GLU A 362 -6.10 -19.47 -0.02
CA GLU A 362 -5.57 -18.76 -1.18
C GLU A 362 -6.79 -18.47 -2.08
N GLY A 363 -6.73 -17.49 -2.97
CA GLY A 363 -7.84 -17.22 -3.90
C GLY A 363 -8.32 -18.50 -4.59
N TRP A 364 -9.63 -18.61 -4.82
CA TRP A 364 -10.23 -19.79 -5.47
C TRP A 364 -10.52 -19.48 -6.93
N ASP A 365 -10.42 -20.50 -7.78
CA ASP A 365 -10.94 -20.41 -9.15
C ASP A 365 -12.44 -20.09 -9.11
N ALA A 366 -12.77 -18.92 -9.65
CA ALA A 366 -14.11 -18.39 -9.72
C ALA A 366 -15.01 -19.26 -10.61
N GLU A 367 -16.29 -19.41 -10.26
CA GLU A 367 -17.24 -20.06 -11.16
C GLU A 367 -17.51 -19.17 -12.38
N LYS A 368 -17.77 -19.78 -13.54
CA LYS A 368 -18.05 -19.01 -14.77
C LYS A 368 -19.30 -18.16 -14.58
N GLY A 369 -19.19 -16.87 -14.86
CA GLY A 369 -20.30 -15.92 -14.71
C GLY A 369 -20.64 -15.56 -13.25
N ILE A 370 -19.79 -15.88 -12.27
CA ILE A 370 -19.99 -15.49 -10.86
C ILE A 370 -19.87 -13.98 -10.64
N ALA A 371 -19.11 -13.28 -11.50
CA ALA A 371 -18.91 -11.84 -11.49
C ALA A 371 -19.04 -11.29 -12.94
N PRO A 372 -20.26 -11.26 -13.51
CA PRO A 372 -20.49 -10.87 -14.91
C PRO A 372 -20.25 -9.38 -15.17
N TRP A 373 -20.05 -8.58 -14.12
CA TRP A 373 -19.64 -7.18 -14.17
C TRP A 373 -18.12 -7.00 -14.24
N GLN A 374 -17.32 -8.06 -14.13
CA GLN A 374 -15.86 -7.94 -14.13
C GLN A 374 -15.37 -7.45 -15.51
N VAL A 375 -14.54 -6.40 -15.48
CA VAL A 375 -13.94 -5.81 -16.67
C VAL A 375 -12.42 -5.84 -16.55
N MET A 376 -11.74 -6.12 -17.66
CA MET A 376 -10.29 -5.94 -17.78
C MET A 376 -9.97 -4.66 -18.55
N LEU A 377 -9.10 -3.82 -17.99
CA LEU A 377 -8.55 -2.65 -18.66
C LEU A 377 -7.19 -2.97 -19.27
N PHE A 378 -7.04 -2.76 -20.57
CA PHE A 378 -5.82 -3.06 -21.32
C PHE A 378 -5.22 -1.82 -21.97
N ARG A 379 -3.89 -1.77 -21.98
CA ARG A 379 -3.12 -0.98 -22.94
C ARG A 379 -3.19 -1.64 -24.31
N LYS A 380 -3.34 -0.85 -25.38
CA LYS A 380 -3.39 -1.36 -26.76
C LYS A 380 -2.04 -1.83 -27.28
N SER A 381 -0.99 -1.04 -27.09
CA SER A 381 0.32 -1.29 -27.67
C SER A 381 1.46 -0.83 -26.73
N PRO A 382 2.35 -1.75 -26.30
CA PRO A 382 2.18 -3.22 -26.36
C PRO A 382 0.92 -3.64 -25.58
N GLN A 383 0.35 -4.79 -25.93
CA GLN A 383 -0.83 -5.30 -25.24
C GLN A 383 -0.46 -5.73 -23.82
N GLU A 384 -1.01 -5.06 -22.83
CA GLU A 384 -0.69 -5.27 -21.42
C GLU A 384 -1.97 -5.11 -20.59
N LEU A 385 -2.21 -6.05 -19.67
CA LEU A 385 -3.27 -5.93 -18.67
C LEU A 385 -2.82 -4.90 -17.63
N LEU A 386 -3.57 -3.80 -17.50
CA LEU A 386 -3.22 -2.71 -16.59
C LEU A 386 -3.89 -2.86 -15.24
N CYS A 387 -5.22 -3.02 -15.25
CA CYS A 387 -6.07 -2.98 -14.07
C CYS A 387 -7.37 -3.78 -14.28
N GLY A 388 -8.04 -4.07 -13.17
CA GLY A 388 -9.45 -4.41 -13.15
C GLY A 388 -10.36 -3.18 -13.30
N ALA A 389 -11.63 -3.44 -13.56
CA ALA A 389 -12.71 -2.46 -13.59
C ALA A 389 -14.05 -3.18 -13.39
N SER A 390 -15.13 -2.41 -13.22
CA SER A 390 -16.48 -2.94 -13.05
C SER A 390 -17.49 -2.30 -13.99
N LEU A 391 -18.39 -3.13 -14.54
CA LEU A 391 -19.49 -2.69 -15.38
C LEU A 391 -20.68 -2.27 -14.52
N ILE A 392 -21.15 -1.04 -14.71
CA ILE A 392 -22.27 -0.47 -13.95
C ILE A 392 -23.50 -0.17 -14.83
N SER A 393 -23.33 -0.10 -16.14
CA SER A 393 -24.42 -0.04 -17.14
C SER A 393 -23.97 -0.63 -18.47
N ASP A 394 -24.82 -0.59 -19.50
CA ASP A 394 -24.46 -0.98 -20.86
C ASP A 394 -23.31 -0.14 -21.48
N ARG A 395 -22.99 1.04 -20.92
CA ARG A 395 -22.03 1.99 -21.51
C ARG A 395 -21.07 2.66 -20.53
N TRP A 396 -21.23 2.42 -19.23
CA TRP A 396 -20.38 3.00 -18.20
C TRP A 396 -19.62 1.92 -17.44
N VAL A 397 -18.32 2.18 -17.22
CA VAL A 397 -17.39 1.31 -16.50
C VAL A 397 -16.70 2.14 -15.42
N LEU A 398 -16.58 1.59 -14.22
CA LEU A 398 -15.92 2.20 -13.07
C LEU A 398 -14.56 1.54 -12.81
N THR A 399 -13.55 2.33 -12.50
CA THR A 399 -12.19 1.85 -12.15
C THR A 399 -11.48 2.84 -11.22
N ALA A 400 -10.24 2.55 -10.85
CA ALA A 400 -9.41 3.45 -10.07
C ALA A 400 -8.75 4.52 -10.95
N ALA A 401 -8.55 5.72 -10.43
CA ALA A 401 -7.89 6.81 -11.16
C ALA A 401 -6.40 6.53 -11.41
N HIS A 402 -5.70 5.88 -10.47
CA HIS A 402 -4.29 5.52 -10.62
C HIS A 402 -4.04 4.50 -11.74
N CYS A 403 -5.08 3.82 -12.23
CA CYS A 403 -5.02 2.97 -13.41
C CYS A 403 -4.86 3.77 -14.71
N ILE A 404 -5.27 5.04 -14.70
CA ILE A 404 -5.22 5.96 -15.84
C ILE A 404 -4.10 6.99 -15.66
N LEU A 405 -4.07 7.65 -14.50
CA LEU A 405 -3.18 8.76 -14.19
C LEU A 405 -2.45 8.50 -12.87
N TYR A 406 -1.15 8.24 -12.96
CA TYR A 406 -0.27 8.12 -11.80
C TYR A 406 1.14 8.55 -12.18
N PRO A 407 1.47 9.85 -12.00
CA PRO A 407 2.77 10.41 -12.37
C PRO A 407 3.99 9.71 -11.77
N PRO A 408 3.99 9.14 -10.55
CA PRO A 408 5.16 8.42 -10.02
C PRO A 408 5.59 7.21 -10.86
N TRP A 409 4.71 6.69 -11.73
CA TRP A 409 5.00 5.62 -12.69
C TRP A 409 4.94 6.10 -14.14
N ASP A 410 5.07 7.41 -14.38
CA ASP A 410 4.98 8.06 -15.69
C ASP A 410 3.69 7.68 -16.46
N LYS A 411 2.61 7.42 -15.69
CA LYS A 411 1.35 6.94 -16.24
C LYS A 411 0.40 8.10 -16.48
N ASN A 412 0.06 8.32 -17.74
CA ASN A 412 -0.99 9.24 -18.16
C ASN A 412 -1.63 8.73 -19.46
N PHE A 413 -2.59 7.82 -19.33
CA PHE A 413 -3.24 7.20 -20.48
C PHE A 413 -4.42 8.02 -21.00
N THR A 414 -4.53 8.06 -22.33
CA THR A 414 -5.68 8.66 -23.04
C THR A 414 -6.68 7.59 -23.48
N GLU A 415 -7.85 8.02 -23.96
CA GLU A 415 -8.89 7.13 -24.50
C GLU A 415 -8.36 6.24 -25.64
N ASN A 416 -7.42 6.76 -26.41
CA ASN A 416 -6.84 6.07 -27.56
C ASN A 416 -5.80 5.02 -27.16
N ASP A 417 -5.25 5.08 -25.94
CA ASP A 417 -4.26 4.10 -25.46
C ASP A 417 -4.93 2.85 -24.90
N LEU A 418 -6.23 2.94 -24.57
CA LEU A 418 -6.94 1.96 -23.76
C LEU A 418 -8.08 1.26 -24.49
N LEU A 419 -8.32 0.00 -24.11
CA LEU A 419 -9.52 -0.76 -24.44
C LEU A 419 -9.98 -1.57 -23.23
N VAL A 420 -11.24 -1.99 -23.23
CA VAL A 420 -11.78 -2.89 -22.22
C VAL A 420 -12.21 -4.23 -22.81
N ARG A 421 -12.03 -5.30 -22.04
CA ARG A 421 -12.56 -6.63 -22.33
C ARG A 421 -13.53 -7.04 -21.22
N ILE A 422 -14.73 -7.45 -21.60
CA ILE A 422 -15.87 -7.67 -20.68
C ILE A 422 -16.36 -9.11 -20.84
N GLY A 423 -16.75 -9.76 -19.74
CA GLY A 423 -17.29 -11.12 -19.73
C GLY A 423 -16.25 -12.23 -19.82
N LYS A 424 -15.02 -11.94 -19.41
CA LYS A 424 -13.91 -12.91 -19.44
C LYS A 424 -13.93 -13.85 -18.26
N HIS A 425 -13.39 -15.04 -18.46
CA HIS A 425 -13.07 -15.98 -17.39
C HIS A 425 -11.59 -16.36 -17.41
N SER A 426 -11.05 -16.68 -18.60
CA SER A 426 -9.62 -16.93 -18.77
C SER A 426 -8.86 -15.66 -19.17
N ARG A 427 -7.80 -15.30 -18.43
CA ARG A 427 -6.93 -14.14 -18.70
C ARG A 427 -6.14 -14.32 -20.00
N THR A 428 -5.59 -15.50 -20.23
CA THR A 428 -4.65 -15.78 -21.33
C THR A 428 -5.36 -16.10 -22.65
N ARG A 429 -6.61 -16.59 -22.61
CA ARG A 429 -7.35 -17.00 -23.80
C ARG A 429 -8.27 -15.91 -24.33
N TYR A 430 -8.44 -15.90 -25.65
CA TYR A 430 -9.48 -15.15 -26.34
C TYR A 430 -10.76 -16.00 -26.41
N GLU A 431 -11.84 -15.54 -25.78
CA GLU A 431 -13.12 -16.22 -25.54
C GLU A 431 -14.22 -15.65 -26.45
N ARG A 432 -14.01 -15.73 -27.78
CA ARG A 432 -14.78 -15.03 -28.84
C ARG A 432 -16.31 -15.08 -28.70
N ASN A 433 -16.87 -16.17 -28.19
CA ASN A 433 -18.33 -16.36 -28.09
C ASN A 433 -18.94 -15.66 -26.88
N VAL A 434 -18.13 -15.36 -25.87
CA VAL A 434 -18.57 -14.85 -24.58
C VAL A 434 -18.10 -13.42 -24.36
N GLU A 435 -16.81 -13.17 -24.58
CA GLU A 435 -16.24 -11.86 -24.28
C GLU A 435 -16.58 -10.81 -25.34
N LYS A 436 -16.62 -9.54 -24.91
CA LYS A 436 -16.75 -8.38 -25.79
C LYS A 436 -15.58 -7.44 -25.59
N ILE A 437 -15.11 -6.87 -26.70
CA ILE A 437 -14.08 -5.84 -26.72
C ILE A 437 -14.75 -4.51 -27.03
N SER A 438 -14.53 -3.51 -26.17
CA SER A 438 -15.05 -2.16 -26.35
C SER A 438 -13.94 -1.12 -26.25
N MET A 439 -14.04 -0.10 -27.09
CA MET A 439 -13.17 1.07 -27.05
C MET A 439 -13.77 2.13 -26.13
N LEU A 440 -12.94 3.03 -25.61
CA LEU A 440 -13.39 4.14 -24.79
C LEU A 440 -13.73 5.35 -25.66
N GLU A 441 -14.80 6.04 -25.32
CA GLU A 441 -15.18 7.35 -25.87
C GLU A 441 -14.56 8.47 -25.05
N LYS A 442 -14.60 8.34 -23.72
CA LYS A 442 -14.13 9.36 -22.79
C LYS A 442 -13.69 8.76 -21.46
N ILE A 443 -12.68 9.38 -20.84
CA ILE A 443 -12.24 9.07 -19.48
C ILE A 443 -12.52 10.29 -18.58
N TYR A 444 -13.14 10.04 -17.44
CA TYR A 444 -13.44 11.02 -16.40
C TYR A 444 -12.74 10.65 -15.10
N ILE A 445 -11.66 11.34 -14.78
CA ILE A 445 -10.99 11.21 -13.48
C ILE A 445 -11.74 12.05 -12.45
N HIS A 446 -11.96 11.52 -11.25
CA HIS A 446 -12.62 12.27 -10.20
C HIS A 446 -11.86 13.56 -9.87
N PRO A 447 -12.52 14.75 -9.81
CA PRO A 447 -11.82 16.03 -9.67
C PRO A 447 -11.00 16.19 -8.38
N ARG A 448 -11.35 15.42 -7.33
CA ARG A 448 -10.65 15.41 -6.04
C ARG A 448 -9.63 14.27 -5.91
N TYR A 449 -9.32 13.56 -6.99
CA TYR A 449 -8.31 12.51 -6.96
C TYR A 449 -6.96 13.08 -6.52
N ASN A 450 -6.42 12.57 -5.40
CA ASN A 450 -5.19 13.05 -4.79
C ASN A 450 -4.10 11.98 -4.77
N TRP A 451 -3.36 11.87 -5.87
CA TRP A 451 -2.21 10.96 -5.97
C TRP A 451 -0.99 11.39 -5.15
N ARG A 452 -0.93 12.65 -4.69
CA ARG A 452 0.26 13.20 -4.02
C ARG A 452 0.34 12.80 -2.54
N GLU A 453 -0.80 12.65 -1.87
CA GLU A 453 -0.83 12.39 -0.43
C GLU A 453 -1.19 10.95 -0.07
N ASN A 454 -2.34 10.46 -0.51
CA ASN A 454 -2.91 9.20 0.02
C ASN A 454 -3.82 8.45 -0.96
N LEU A 455 -3.83 8.81 -2.25
CA LEU A 455 -4.76 8.25 -3.25
C LEU A 455 -6.23 8.41 -2.86
N ASP A 456 -6.57 9.51 -2.20
CA ASP A 456 -7.94 9.80 -1.86
C ASP A 456 -8.77 10.14 -3.11
N ARG A 457 -10.03 9.70 -3.12
CA ARG A 457 -10.92 9.68 -4.29
C ARG A 457 -10.25 9.08 -5.54
N ASP A 458 -9.56 7.96 -5.36
CA ASP A 458 -8.96 7.18 -6.45
C ASP A 458 -10.02 6.48 -7.31
N ILE A 459 -10.66 7.28 -8.18
CA ILE A 459 -11.87 6.90 -8.91
C ILE A 459 -11.82 7.50 -10.32
N ALA A 460 -12.09 6.66 -11.31
CA ALA A 460 -12.28 7.07 -12.69
C ALA A 460 -13.50 6.38 -13.32
N LEU A 461 -14.24 7.14 -14.10
CA LEU A 461 -15.40 6.68 -14.86
C LEU A 461 -15.05 6.66 -16.35
N LEU A 462 -15.31 5.53 -17.00
CA LEU A 462 -15.00 5.30 -18.41
C LEU A 462 -16.30 5.16 -19.20
N LYS A 463 -16.42 5.95 -20.28
CA LYS A 463 -17.55 5.84 -21.22
C LYS A 463 -17.18 4.93 -22.39
N LEU A 464 -17.98 3.93 -22.67
CA LEU A 464 -17.79 3.03 -23.81
C LEU A 464 -18.25 3.70 -25.12
N LYS A 465 -17.47 3.52 -26.19
CA LYS A 465 -17.80 4.04 -27.53
C LYS A 465 -19.03 3.38 -28.16
N LYS A 466 -19.35 2.15 -27.74
CA LYS A 466 -20.56 1.43 -28.12
C LYS A 466 -21.12 0.72 -26.90
N PRO A 467 -22.45 0.74 -26.67
CA PRO A 467 -23.07 -0.03 -25.61
C PRO A 467 -22.77 -1.53 -25.77
N VAL A 468 -22.55 -2.21 -24.65
CA VAL A 468 -22.32 -3.66 -24.60
C VAL A 468 -23.65 -4.39 -24.35
N PRO A 469 -23.98 -5.44 -25.12
CA PRO A 469 -25.19 -6.22 -24.88
C PRO A 469 -25.02 -7.11 -23.64
N PHE A 470 -26.05 -7.15 -22.79
CA PHE A 470 -26.08 -8.06 -21.65
C PHE A 470 -26.25 -9.52 -22.09
N SER A 471 -25.68 -10.43 -21.30
CA SER A 471 -25.72 -11.87 -21.52
C SER A 471 -25.50 -12.61 -20.20
N ASP A 472 -25.51 -13.94 -20.23
CA ASP A 472 -25.19 -14.77 -19.06
C ASP A 472 -23.84 -14.45 -18.39
N TYR A 473 -22.93 -13.82 -19.13
CA TYR A 473 -21.56 -13.52 -18.70
C TYR A 473 -21.26 -12.01 -18.65
N ILE A 474 -22.20 -11.17 -19.05
CA ILE A 474 -22.05 -9.70 -19.08
C ILE A 474 -23.30 -9.09 -18.45
N HIS A 475 -23.18 -8.60 -17.22
CA HIS A 475 -24.30 -8.05 -16.46
C HIS A 475 -23.78 -7.04 -15.41
N PRO A 476 -24.41 -5.88 -15.22
CA PRO A 476 -23.86 -4.82 -14.37
C PRO A 476 -24.05 -5.09 -12.87
N VAL A 477 -23.17 -4.49 -12.05
CA VAL A 477 -23.28 -4.47 -10.59
C VAL A 477 -24.09 -3.25 -10.10
N CYS A 478 -24.75 -3.34 -8.94
CA CYS A 478 -25.45 -2.20 -8.36
C CYS A 478 -24.51 -1.22 -7.66
N LEU A 479 -24.87 0.07 -7.69
CA LEU A 479 -24.24 1.10 -6.88
C LEU A 479 -25.11 1.42 -5.65
N PRO A 480 -24.55 1.34 -4.43
CA PRO A 480 -25.29 1.62 -3.21
C PRO A 480 -25.40 3.13 -2.95
N ASP A 481 -26.42 3.54 -2.20
CA ASP A 481 -26.47 4.85 -1.55
C ASP A 481 -25.95 4.76 -0.10
N LYS A 482 -25.91 5.89 0.61
CA LYS A 482 -25.41 5.96 2.00
C LYS A 482 -26.17 5.02 2.94
N GLN A 483 -27.50 4.93 2.81
CA GLN A 483 -28.34 4.08 3.66
C GLN A 483 -28.08 2.59 3.41
N THR A 484 -28.00 2.19 2.13
CA THR A 484 -27.66 0.82 1.73
C THR A 484 -26.29 0.43 2.26
N VAL A 485 -25.29 1.31 2.15
CA VAL A 485 -23.95 1.02 2.70
C VAL A 485 -23.99 0.81 4.21
N THR A 486 -24.67 1.69 4.94
CA THR A 486 -24.79 1.60 6.40
C THR A 486 -25.40 0.26 6.80
N SER A 487 -26.50 -0.13 6.16
CA SER A 487 -27.19 -1.40 6.42
C SER A 487 -26.33 -2.62 6.08
N LEU A 488 -25.59 -2.61 4.96
CA LEU A 488 -24.72 -3.73 4.57
C LEU A 488 -23.50 -3.89 5.46
N LEU A 489 -22.89 -2.78 5.92
CA LEU A 489 -21.76 -2.83 6.85
C LEU A 489 -22.16 -3.35 8.23
N GLN A 490 -23.39 -3.12 8.66
CA GLN A 490 -23.93 -3.61 9.93
C GLN A 490 -24.40 -5.06 9.90
N ALA A 491 -24.62 -5.63 8.70
CA ALA A 491 -25.20 -6.97 8.56
C ALA A 491 -24.25 -8.12 8.97
N GLY A 492 -22.96 -7.85 9.21
CA GLY A 492 -21.97 -8.89 9.58
C GLY A 492 -21.63 -9.86 8.45
N TYR A 493 -21.56 -9.33 7.22
CA TYR A 493 -21.16 -10.08 6.03
C TYR A 493 -19.78 -9.62 5.54
N LYS A 494 -18.98 -10.59 5.10
CA LYS A 494 -17.76 -10.37 4.32
C LYS A 494 -18.10 -9.74 2.98
N GLY A 495 -17.20 -8.89 2.49
CA GLY A 495 -17.20 -8.52 1.09
C GLY A 495 -16.41 -9.51 0.25
N ARG A 496 -16.47 -9.30 -1.06
CA ARG A 496 -15.85 -10.17 -2.05
C ARG A 496 -15.07 -9.35 -3.06
N VAL A 497 -13.86 -9.80 -3.36
CA VAL A 497 -13.02 -9.27 -4.43
C VAL A 497 -12.85 -10.34 -5.49
N THR A 498 -12.91 -9.92 -6.75
CA THR A 498 -12.67 -10.79 -7.91
C THR A 498 -11.69 -10.14 -8.87
N GLY A 499 -10.77 -10.94 -9.42
CA GLY A 499 -9.82 -10.43 -10.40
C GLY A 499 -8.77 -11.45 -10.80
N TRP A 500 -7.76 -10.96 -11.52
CA TRP A 500 -6.63 -11.77 -12.01
C TRP A 500 -5.29 -11.20 -11.53
N GLY A 501 -5.32 -10.49 -10.40
CA GLY A 501 -4.14 -10.00 -9.72
C GLY A 501 -3.26 -11.15 -9.25
N ASN A 502 -2.05 -10.79 -8.85
CA ASN A 502 -1.02 -11.72 -8.41
C ASN A 502 -1.53 -12.59 -7.25
N LEU A 503 -1.35 -13.91 -7.33
CA LEU A 503 -1.77 -14.83 -6.26
C LEU A 503 -0.94 -14.64 -4.97
N ARG A 504 0.27 -14.11 -5.10
CA ARG A 504 1.21 -13.89 -4.01
C ARG A 504 2.01 -12.62 -4.27
N GLU A 505 2.47 -12.00 -3.19
CA GLU A 505 3.47 -10.93 -3.26
C GLU A 505 4.84 -11.54 -3.62
N THR A 506 5.08 -11.78 -4.92
CA THR A 506 6.32 -12.39 -5.43
C THR A 506 7.05 -11.51 -6.43
N TRP A 507 8.37 -11.68 -6.47
CA TRP A 507 9.35 -10.80 -7.13
C TRP A 507 9.98 -11.41 -8.39
N THR A 508 9.43 -12.51 -8.93
CA THR A 508 10.00 -13.13 -10.12
C THR A 508 9.56 -12.39 -11.39
N THR A 509 10.44 -12.34 -12.38
CA THR A 509 10.14 -11.81 -13.72
C THR A 509 9.19 -12.73 -14.51
N ASN A 510 8.88 -13.93 -13.99
CA ASN A 510 7.92 -14.87 -14.58
C ASN A 510 6.48 -14.50 -14.19
N ILE A 511 5.95 -13.45 -14.84
CA ILE A 511 4.57 -12.99 -14.70
C ILE A 511 3.55 -14.13 -14.92
N ASN A 512 3.91 -15.13 -15.75
CA ASN A 512 3.08 -16.29 -16.05
C ASN A 512 2.91 -17.28 -14.88
N GLU A 513 3.82 -17.30 -13.91
CA GLU A 513 3.73 -18.19 -12.73
C GLU A 513 2.99 -17.53 -11.55
N ILE A 514 2.87 -16.21 -11.55
CA ILE A 514 2.30 -15.44 -10.42
C ILE A 514 0.84 -15.03 -10.68
N GLN A 515 0.50 -14.72 -11.94
CA GLN A 515 -0.84 -14.29 -12.30
C GLN A 515 -1.73 -15.49 -12.65
N PRO A 516 -2.89 -15.63 -12.01
CA PRO A 516 -3.80 -16.73 -12.28
C PRO A 516 -4.32 -16.64 -13.72
N SER A 517 -4.41 -17.78 -14.38
CA SER A 517 -4.95 -17.85 -15.76
C SER A 517 -6.48 -17.79 -15.77
N VAL A 518 -7.10 -18.08 -14.63
CA VAL A 518 -8.54 -18.11 -14.39
C VAL A 518 -8.90 -17.03 -13.38
N LEU A 519 -10.09 -16.43 -13.50
CA LEU A 519 -10.59 -15.42 -12.56
C LEU A 519 -10.56 -16.00 -11.14
N GLN A 520 -10.05 -15.24 -10.19
CA GLN A 520 -10.04 -15.62 -8.78
C GLN A 520 -11.16 -14.94 -8.01
N VAL A 521 -11.54 -15.56 -6.90
CA VAL A 521 -12.47 -15.00 -5.92
C VAL A 521 -11.91 -15.15 -4.51
N VAL A 522 -12.04 -14.09 -3.71
CA VAL A 522 -11.72 -14.10 -2.28
C VAL A 522 -12.78 -13.32 -1.51
N ASN A 523 -13.19 -13.85 -0.36
CA ASN A 523 -14.11 -13.18 0.55
C ASN A 523 -13.31 -12.59 1.71
N LEU A 524 -13.43 -11.28 1.96
CA LEU A 524 -12.64 -10.54 2.92
C LEU A 524 -13.55 -9.88 3.96
N PRO A 525 -13.24 -10.02 5.26
CA PRO A 525 -13.96 -9.30 6.30
C PRO A 525 -13.63 -7.81 6.23
N ILE A 526 -14.62 -6.96 6.50
CA ILE A 526 -14.41 -5.53 6.66
C ILE A 526 -13.68 -5.29 7.98
N VAL A 527 -12.70 -4.37 7.96
CA VAL A 527 -11.90 -4.03 9.13
C VAL A 527 -12.41 -2.73 9.74
N GLU A 528 -12.60 -2.73 11.05
CA GLU A 528 -13.00 -1.55 11.80
C GLU A 528 -12.03 -0.38 11.58
N ARG A 529 -12.58 0.82 11.46
CA ARG A 529 -11.84 2.03 11.12
C ARG A 529 -10.69 2.35 12.09
N PRO A 530 -10.82 2.22 13.42
CA PRO A 530 -9.70 2.44 14.34
C PRO A 530 -8.55 1.46 14.13
N VAL A 531 -8.87 0.19 13.83
CA VAL A 531 -7.87 -0.86 13.56
C VAL A 531 -7.15 -0.61 12.24
N CYS A 532 -7.91 -0.27 11.19
CA CYS A 532 -7.38 0.14 9.89
C CYS A 532 -6.43 1.34 10.02
N LYS A 533 -6.82 2.39 10.76
CA LYS A 533 -5.96 3.56 11.02
C LYS A 533 -4.69 3.19 11.80
N ALA A 534 -4.79 2.29 12.77
CA ALA A 534 -3.63 1.84 13.56
C ALA A 534 -2.65 0.98 12.76
N SER A 535 -3.09 0.31 11.69
CA SER A 535 -2.21 -0.53 10.86
C SER A 535 -1.23 0.25 9.98
N THR A 536 -1.44 1.55 9.74
CA THR A 536 -0.66 2.34 8.79
C THR A 536 -0.30 3.72 9.31
N ARG A 537 0.80 4.29 8.78
CA ARG A 537 1.19 5.69 9.00
C ARG A 537 0.50 6.65 8.01
N ILE A 538 -0.06 6.11 6.92
CA ILE A 538 -0.76 6.88 5.88
C ILE A 538 -2.12 7.36 6.43
N ARG A 539 -2.48 8.61 6.12
CA ARG A 539 -3.74 9.19 6.60
C ARG A 539 -4.92 8.58 5.85
N ILE A 540 -5.71 7.77 6.57
CA ILE A 540 -6.94 7.16 6.05
C ILE A 540 -8.13 8.11 6.20
N THR A 541 -8.72 8.49 5.07
CA THR A 541 -9.89 9.38 5.00
C THR A 541 -11.18 8.60 5.25
N ASP A 542 -12.29 9.31 5.44
CA ASP A 542 -13.63 8.71 5.58
C ASP A 542 -14.20 8.18 4.25
N ASN A 543 -13.49 8.41 3.14
CA ASN A 543 -13.79 7.88 1.82
C ASN A 543 -13.06 6.55 1.54
N MET A 544 -12.31 6.03 2.51
CA MET A 544 -11.56 4.78 2.43
C MET A 544 -11.99 3.82 3.53
N PHE A 545 -11.95 2.52 3.22
CA PHE A 545 -12.08 1.44 4.19
C PHE A 545 -11.04 0.36 3.95
N CYS A 546 -10.77 -0.42 5.00
CA CYS A 546 -9.90 -1.58 4.93
C CYS A 546 -10.74 -2.87 4.90
N ALA A 547 -10.24 -3.88 4.20
CA ALA A 547 -10.73 -5.25 4.32
C ALA A 547 -9.55 -6.22 4.31
N GLY A 548 -9.67 -7.31 5.06
CA GLY A 548 -8.62 -8.32 5.18
C GLY A 548 -8.62 -9.01 6.55
N PHE A 549 -7.96 -10.16 6.60
CA PHE A 549 -7.91 -10.99 7.80
C PHE A 549 -6.98 -10.43 8.87
N LYS A 550 -7.28 -10.69 10.15
CA LYS A 550 -6.43 -10.28 11.27
C LYS A 550 -5.19 -11.17 11.35
N VAL A 551 -4.12 -10.68 11.99
CA VAL A 551 -2.84 -11.41 12.12
C VAL A 551 -2.99 -12.79 12.77
N ASN A 552 -3.90 -12.89 13.74
CA ASN A 552 -4.14 -14.13 14.48
C ASN A 552 -5.16 -15.05 13.80
N ASP A 553 -5.74 -14.63 12.67
CA ASP A 553 -6.65 -15.47 11.93
C ASP A 553 -5.85 -16.60 11.27
N THR A 554 -6.41 -17.81 11.32
CA THR A 554 -5.87 -18.96 10.58
C THR A 554 -6.10 -18.82 9.06
N LYS A 555 -6.92 -17.85 8.65
CA LYS A 555 -7.28 -17.50 7.29
C LYS A 555 -6.39 -16.34 6.81
N ARG A 556 -5.95 -16.40 5.55
CA ARG A 556 -5.06 -15.42 4.89
C ARG A 556 -5.58 -15.09 3.50
N GLY A 557 -5.08 -14.04 2.86
CA GLY A 557 -5.49 -13.67 1.51
C GLY A 557 -5.90 -12.21 1.43
N ASP A 558 -5.62 -11.62 0.27
CA ASP A 558 -5.72 -10.18 0.06
C ASP A 558 -5.90 -9.88 -1.43
N ALA A 559 -6.44 -8.69 -1.74
CA ALA A 559 -6.38 -8.17 -3.10
C ALA A 559 -4.93 -7.80 -3.43
N CYS A 560 -4.46 -8.10 -4.64
CA CYS A 560 -3.07 -7.87 -4.98
C CYS A 560 -2.89 -7.17 -6.33
N GLU A 561 -1.64 -6.85 -6.65
CA GLU A 561 -1.23 -6.22 -7.90
C GLU A 561 -1.92 -6.84 -9.12
N GLY A 562 -2.65 -6.03 -9.89
CA GLY A 562 -3.46 -6.46 -11.04
C GLY A 562 -4.97 -6.55 -10.75
N ASP A 563 -5.40 -6.60 -9.49
CA ASP A 563 -6.80 -6.42 -9.08
C ASP A 563 -7.19 -4.95 -8.93
N SER A 564 -6.22 -4.05 -8.89
CA SER A 564 -6.40 -2.59 -8.80
C SER A 564 -7.45 -2.08 -9.80
N GLY A 565 -8.33 -1.20 -9.33
CA GLY A 565 -9.49 -0.72 -10.08
C GLY A 565 -10.66 -1.68 -10.15
N GLY A 566 -10.49 -2.95 -9.75
CA GLY A 566 -11.55 -3.94 -9.68
C GLY A 566 -12.60 -3.68 -8.59
N PRO A 567 -13.71 -4.42 -8.61
CA PRO A 567 -14.79 -4.21 -7.65
C PRO A 567 -14.57 -4.95 -6.33
N PHE A 568 -14.88 -4.27 -5.23
CA PHE A 568 -15.21 -4.91 -3.95
C PHE A 568 -16.73 -4.92 -3.80
N VAL A 569 -17.34 -6.11 -3.74
CA VAL A 569 -18.80 -6.30 -3.77
C VAL A 569 -19.34 -6.97 -2.51
N MET A 570 -20.59 -6.66 -2.15
CA MET A 570 -21.34 -7.31 -1.08
C MET A 570 -22.73 -7.70 -1.59
N LYS A 571 -23.23 -8.86 -1.16
CA LYS A 571 -24.59 -9.29 -1.46
C LYS A 571 -25.54 -8.78 -0.38
N SER A 572 -26.62 -8.14 -0.78
CA SER A 572 -27.67 -7.70 0.14
C SER A 572 -28.51 -8.87 0.62
N PRO A 573 -28.65 -9.09 1.93
CA PRO A 573 -29.57 -10.08 2.45
C PRO A 573 -31.04 -9.66 2.28
N TYR A 574 -31.31 -8.38 2.00
CA TYR A 574 -32.66 -7.80 1.95
C TYR A 574 -33.33 -7.90 0.58
N ASN A 575 -32.58 -7.73 -0.50
CA ASN A 575 -33.11 -7.76 -1.87
C ASN A 575 -32.31 -8.69 -2.80
N HIS A 576 -31.37 -9.45 -2.25
CA HIS A 576 -30.53 -10.43 -2.94
C HIS A 576 -29.64 -9.88 -4.07
N ARG A 577 -29.50 -8.56 -4.20
CA ARG A 577 -28.65 -7.93 -5.21
C ARG A 577 -27.21 -7.78 -4.73
N TRP A 578 -26.27 -7.85 -5.67
CA TRP A 578 -24.87 -7.52 -5.45
C TRP A 578 -24.61 -6.02 -5.64
N TYR A 579 -24.05 -5.39 -4.61
CA TYR A 579 -23.66 -3.98 -4.59
C TYR A 579 -22.15 -3.86 -4.58
N GLN A 580 -21.60 -2.98 -5.40
CA GLN A 580 -20.21 -2.58 -5.31
C GLN A 580 -20.07 -1.59 -4.16
N MET A 581 -19.32 -1.95 -3.13
CA MET A 581 -19.11 -1.12 -1.94
C MET A 581 -17.82 -0.31 -2.03
N GLY A 582 -16.86 -0.81 -2.81
CA GLY A 582 -15.60 -0.13 -3.05
C GLY A 582 -14.92 -0.47 -4.37
N ILE A 583 -13.85 0.27 -4.64
CA ILE A 583 -12.91 0.04 -5.73
C ILE A 583 -11.58 -0.37 -5.09
N VAL A 584 -10.99 -1.47 -5.56
CA VAL A 584 -9.64 -1.91 -5.15
C VAL A 584 -8.65 -0.80 -5.50
N SER A 585 -7.98 -0.20 -4.52
CA SER A 585 -7.10 0.96 -4.75
C SER A 585 -5.63 0.60 -4.58
N TRP A 586 -5.14 0.52 -3.34
CA TRP A 586 -3.73 0.25 -3.02
C TRP A 586 -3.60 -0.56 -1.73
N GLY A 587 -2.36 -0.97 -1.40
CA GLY A 587 -2.03 -1.66 -0.16
C GLY A 587 -0.55 -1.50 0.19
N GLU A 588 -0.17 -1.63 1.46
CA GLU A 588 1.24 -1.65 1.88
C GLU A 588 1.91 -3.02 1.61
N GLY A 589 1.47 -3.72 0.56
CA GLY A 589 1.79 -5.12 0.25
C GLY A 589 0.57 -6.03 0.39
N CYS A 590 0.60 -7.17 -0.29
CA CYS A 590 -0.50 -8.13 -0.30
C CYS A 590 -0.33 -9.18 0.79
N ASP A 591 -1.36 -9.40 1.61
CA ASP A 591 -1.39 -10.42 2.66
C ASP A 591 -0.20 -10.32 3.64
N ARG A 592 0.24 -9.09 3.95
CA ARG A 592 1.30 -8.86 4.95
C ARG A 592 0.72 -8.86 6.36
N ASN A 593 1.45 -9.46 7.31
CA ASN A 593 1.03 -9.49 8.71
C ASN A 593 0.84 -8.06 9.25
N GLY A 594 -0.37 -7.77 9.72
CA GLY A 594 -0.72 -6.49 10.35
C GLY A 594 -1.05 -5.39 9.34
N LYS A 595 -1.22 -5.73 8.06
CA LYS A 595 -1.62 -4.83 6.98
C LYS A 595 -2.91 -5.35 6.32
N TYR A 596 -3.60 -4.45 5.63
CA TYR A 596 -4.89 -4.72 4.99
C TYR A 596 -4.91 -4.12 3.58
N GLY A 597 -5.79 -4.64 2.72
CA GLY A 597 -6.13 -4.01 1.45
C GLY A 597 -6.95 -2.73 1.68
N PHE A 598 -6.67 -1.67 0.92
CA PHE A 598 -7.41 -0.41 0.98
C PHE A 598 -8.34 -0.26 -0.23
N TYR A 599 -9.56 0.15 0.07
CA TYR A 599 -10.64 0.30 -0.90
C TYR A 599 -11.23 1.70 -0.83
N THR A 600 -11.51 2.26 -2.00
CA THR A 600 -12.19 3.56 -2.12
C THR A 600 -13.70 3.35 -2.08
N HIS A 601 -14.41 4.02 -1.17
CA HIS A 601 -15.88 3.97 -1.10
C HIS A 601 -16.53 4.52 -2.38
N VAL A 602 -17.66 3.91 -2.77
CA VAL A 602 -18.43 4.35 -3.95
C VAL A 602 -19.76 5.03 -3.64
N PHE A 603 -20.21 5.03 -2.37
CA PHE A 603 -21.54 5.57 -2.01
C PHE A 603 -21.67 7.07 -2.27
N ARG A 604 -20.55 7.81 -2.30
CA ARG A 604 -20.51 9.25 -2.59
C ARG A 604 -20.58 9.59 -4.08
N LEU A 605 -20.51 8.59 -4.97
CA LEU A 605 -20.29 8.82 -6.40
C LEU A 605 -21.52 9.11 -7.22
N LYS A 606 -22.72 8.76 -6.75
CA LYS A 606 -23.94 8.82 -7.57
C LYS A 606 -24.19 10.22 -8.14
N ARG A 607 -24.03 11.27 -7.34
CA ARG A 607 -24.27 12.67 -7.74
C ARG A 607 -23.17 13.22 -8.65
N TRP A 608 -21.90 12.91 -8.35
CA TRP A 608 -20.78 13.16 -9.27
C TRP A 608 -21.04 12.54 -10.64
N MET A 609 -21.39 11.26 -10.68
CA MET A 609 -21.67 10.54 -11.92
C MET A 609 -22.85 11.14 -12.66
N GLN A 610 -23.97 11.45 -11.98
CA GLN A 610 -25.13 12.09 -12.60
C GLN A 610 -24.72 13.36 -13.34
N LYS A 611 -23.92 14.23 -12.71
CA LYS A 611 -23.40 15.45 -13.34
C LYS A 611 -22.52 15.17 -14.56
N VAL A 612 -21.66 14.16 -14.51
CA VAL A 612 -20.81 13.75 -15.66
C VAL A 612 -21.66 13.19 -16.80
N ILE A 613 -22.65 12.36 -16.48
CA ILE A 613 -23.52 11.70 -17.45
C ILE A 613 -24.42 12.72 -18.16
N ASP A 614 -25.03 13.64 -17.41
CA ASP A 614 -25.99 14.62 -17.93
C ASP A 614 -25.35 15.72 -18.79
N GLN A 615 -24.03 15.90 -18.75
CA GLN A 615 -23.31 16.76 -19.70
C GLN A 615 -23.48 16.34 -21.16
N HIS A 616 -23.90 15.09 -21.40
CA HIS A 616 -24.08 14.53 -22.73
C HIS A 616 -25.56 14.44 -23.15
N ARG A 617 -26.46 15.16 -22.45
CA ARG A 617 -27.88 15.26 -22.82
C ARG A 617 -28.12 16.06 -24.09
#